data_AF-W5NPT2-F1
#
_entry.id   AF-W5NPT2-F1
#
_cell.length_a   1.000
_cell.length_b   1.000
_cell.length_c   1.000
_cell.angle_alpha   90.00
_cell.angle_beta   90.00
_cell.angle_gamma   90.00
#
_symmetry.space_group_name_H-M   'P 1'
#
loop_
_entity.id
_entity.type
_entity.pdbx_description
1 polymer ?
#
loop_
_entity_poly.entity_id
_entity_poly.type
_entity_poly.pdbx_seq_one_letter_code
_entity_poly.pdbx_strand_id
1 'polypeptide(L)'
;MALCDLMHDPEHVYTAISIGCLESLKALLKDTNDLVRIKTTEVLCVMATHNVGREGFLEHNVIQALSFLLSDPQPACRENLYTAFKHLAQVPAEKRSGGRTRDEGTLLGPMYNAAPRLPPGRRVQ
;
A
#
# COMPACT_ATOMS: atom_id res chain seq x y z
N MET A 1 -5.79 -22.24 -14.84
CA MET A 1 -6.84 -21.52 -15.58
C MET A 1 -7.90 -21.00 -14.62
N ALA A 2 -8.73 -21.84 -13.98
CA ALA A 2 -9.90 -21.38 -13.21
C ALA A 2 -9.72 -20.17 -12.27
N LEU A 3 -8.65 -20.08 -11.48
CA LEU A 3 -8.46 -18.94 -10.56
C LEU A 3 -7.94 -17.68 -11.25
N CYS A 4 -7.04 -17.81 -12.23
CA CYS A 4 -6.58 -16.66 -13.02
C CYS A 4 -7.74 -16.04 -13.80
N ASP A 5 -8.61 -16.89 -14.38
CA ASP A 5 -9.79 -16.46 -15.14
C ASP A 5 -10.72 -15.59 -14.26
N LEU A 6 -10.85 -15.93 -12.98
CA LEU A 6 -11.62 -15.16 -12.01
C LEU A 6 -10.92 -13.84 -11.64
N MET A 7 -9.61 -13.87 -11.39
CA MET A 7 -8.84 -12.70 -10.92
C MET A 7 -8.52 -11.68 -12.01
N HIS A 8 -8.90 -11.93 -13.26
CA HIS A 8 -8.86 -10.93 -14.33
C HIS A 8 -9.87 -9.79 -14.13
N ASP A 9 -10.88 -9.99 -13.30
CA ASP A 9 -11.85 -8.97 -12.93
C ASP A 9 -11.48 -8.33 -11.57
N PRO A 10 -11.26 -7.00 -11.52
CA PRO A 10 -10.91 -6.31 -10.28
C PRO A 10 -11.94 -6.46 -9.15
N GLU A 11 -13.23 -6.67 -9.44
CA GLU A 11 -14.25 -6.90 -8.39
C GLU A 11 -14.04 -8.24 -7.67
N HIS A 12 -13.66 -9.26 -8.45
CA HIS A 12 -13.30 -10.57 -7.91
C HIS A 12 -11.97 -10.51 -7.15
N VAL A 13 -10.99 -9.72 -7.61
CA VAL A 13 -9.76 -9.47 -6.87
C VAL A 13 -10.05 -8.81 -5.52
N TYR A 14 -10.87 -7.77 -5.48
CA TYR A 14 -11.28 -7.11 -4.23
C TYR A 14 -11.94 -8.10 -3.28
N THR A 15 -12.89 -8.89 -3.79
CA THR A 15 -13.59 -9.91 -3.00
C THR A 15 -12.60 -10.93 -2.44
N ALA A 16 -11.68 -11.45 -3.26
CA ALA A 16 -10.65 -12.40 -2.85
C ALA A 16 -9.77 -11.85 -1.73
N ILE A 17 -9.38 -10.58 -1.81
CA ILE A 17 -8.60 -9.91 -0.76
C ILE A 17 -9.43 -9.82 0.53
N SER A 18 -10.69 -9.37 0.43
CA SER A 18 -11.58 -9.21 1.59
C SER A 18 -11.85 -10.52 2.35
N ILE A 19 -11.89 -11.65 1.66
CA ILE A 19 -12.08 -12.98 2.27
C ILE A 19 -10.76 -13.62 2.76
N GLY A 20 -9.63 -12.91 2.62
CA GLY A 20 -8.31 -13.39 3.09
C GLY A 20 -7.59 -14.36 2.16
N CYS A 21 -7.95 -14.42 0.87
CA CYS A 21 -7.34 -15.34 -0.11
C CYS A 21 -5.81 -15.18 -0.21
N LEU A 22 -5.29 -13.97 0.01
CA LEU A 22 -3.86 -13.67 -0.04
C LEU A 22 -3.05 -14.50 0.98
N GLU A 23 -3.60 -14.81 2.16
CA GLU A 23 -2.89 -15.64 3.15
C GLU A 23 -2.70 -17.08 2.65
N SER A 24 -3.73 -17.64 2.01
CA SER A 24 -3.64 -18.96 1.38
C SER A 24 -2.64 -18.95 0.22
N LEU A 25 -2.68 -17.93 -0.64
CA LEU A 25 -1.73 -17.80 -1.75
C LEU A 25 -0.29 -17.69 -1.25
N LYS A 26 -0.03 -16.90 -0.20
CA LYS A 26 1.31 -16.81 0.42
C LYS A 26 1.81 -18.16 0.95
N ALA A 27 0.92 -18.97 1.52
CA ALA A 27 1.29 -20.32 1.96
C ALA A 27 1.66 -21.22 0.78
N LEU A 28 0.90 -21.15 -0.32
CA LEU A 28 1.13 -21.95 -1.52
C LEU A 28 2.42 -21.58 -2.27
N LEU A 29 2.97 -20.38 -2.08
CA LEU A 29 4.29 -20.02 -2.61
C LEU A 29 5.43 -20.86 -2.02
N LYS A 30 5.21 -21.53 -0.89
CA LYS A 30 6.19 -22.40 -0.23
C LYS A 30 5.92 -23.88 -0.46
N ASP A 31 4.98 -24.21 -1.34
CA ASP A 31 4.61 -25.59 -1.62
C ASP A 31 5.78 -26.36 -2.27
N THR A 32 5.92 -27.64 -1.93
CA THR A 32 6.97 -28.49 -2.50
C THR A 32 6.73 -28.79 -3.97
N ASN A 33 5.48 -28.72 -4.43
CA ASN A 33 5.11 -28.91 -5.81
C ASN A 33 5.35 -27.65 -6.64
N ASP A 34 6.26 -27.78 -7.59
CA ASP A 34 6.64 -26.74 -8.54
C ASP A 34 5.43 -26.15 -9.28
N LEU A 35 4.48 -26.99 -9.72
CA LEU A 35 3.30 -26.53 -10.45
C LEU A 35 2.39 -25.66 -9.56
N VAL A 36 2.29 -26.00 -8.27
CA VAL A 36 1.51 -25.21 -7.30
C VAL A 36 2.15 -23.84 -7.14
N ARG A 37 3.47 -23.76 -6.96
CA ARG A 37 4.17 -22.47 -6.87
C ARG A 37 4.01 -21.65 -8.15
N ILE A 38 4.18 -22.27 -9.31
CA ILE A 38 4.02 -21.60 -10.63
C ILE A 38 2.62 -21.01 -10.75
N LYS A 39 1.57 -21.83 -10.54
CA LYS A 39 0.18 -21.40 -10.70
C LYS A 39 -0.25 -20.36 -9.66
N THR A 40 0.25 -20.47 -8.44
CA THR A 40 0.03 -19.47 -7.40
C THR A 40 0.65 -18.13 -7.81
N THR A 41 1.86 -18.14 -8.34
CA THR A 41 2.54 -16.92 -8.79
C THR A 41 1.88 -16.31 -10.01
N GLU A 42 1.35 -17.11 -10.94
CA GLU A 42 0.54 -16.62 -12.07
C GLU A 42 -0.69 -15.84 -11.60
N VAL A 43 -1.41 -16.37 -10.60
CA VAL A 43 -2.58 -15.67 -10.03
C VAL A 43 -2.16 -14.33 -9.42
N LEU A 44 -1.06 -14.32 -8.65
CA LEU A 44 -0.53 -13.09 -8.06
C LEU A 44 -0.09 -12.06 -9.13
N CYS A 45 0.46 -12.51 -10.26
CA CYS A 45 0.77 -11.63 -11.39
C CYS A 45 -0.48 -10.96 -11.94
N VAL A 46 -1.55 -11.74 -12.18
CA VAL A 46 -2.82 -11.21 -12.70
C VAL A 46 -3.40 -10.18 -11.73
N MET A 47 -3.45 -10.50 -10.43
CA MET A 47 -3.92 -9.57 -9.40
C MET A 47 -3.10 -8.26 -9.38
N ALA A 48 -1.78 -8.34 -9.54
CA ALA A 48 -0.90 -7.17 -9.54
C ALA A 48 -1.14 -6.20 -10.72
N THR A 49 -1.79 -6.65 -11.81
CA THR A 49 -2.18 -5.75 -12.91
C THR A 49 -3.24 -4.73 -12.49
N HIS A 50 -4.04 -5.04 -11.47
CA HIS A 50 -5.10 -4.17 -10.97
C HIS A 50 -4.65 -3.33 -9.78
N ASN A 51 -5.09 -2.06 -9.72
CA ASN A 51 -4.74 -1.14 -8.63
C ASN A 51 -5.11 -1.72 -7.25
N VAL A 52 -6.32 -2.27 -7.13
CA VAL A 52 -6.81 -2.91 -5.90
C VAL A 52 -5.94 -4.10 -5.46
N GLY A 53 -5.43 -4.88 -6.42
CA GLY A 53 -4.50 -5.96 -6.13
C GLY A 53 -3.16 -5.44 -5.61
N ARG A 54 -2.63 -4.36 -6.19
CA ARG A 54 -1.39 -3.73 -5.73
C ARG A 54 -1.53 -3.12 -4.33
N GLU A 55 -2.63 -2.43 -4.06
CA GLU A 55 -2.96 -1.91 -2.72
C GLU A 55 -3.01 -3.07 -1.70
N GLY A 56 -3.75 -4.14 -2.02
CA GLY A 56 -3.80 -5.34 -1.17
C GLY A 56 -2.44 -6.01 -0.96
N PHE A 57 -1.55 -6.00 -1.95
CA PHE A 57 -0.21 -6.58 -1.80
C PHE A 57 0.64 -5.82 -0.78
N LEU A 58 0.49 -4.48 -0.72
CA LEU A 58 1.16 -3.63 0.26
C LEU A 58 0.58 -3.84 1.66
N GLU A 59 -0.75 -3.90 1.78
CA GLU A 59 -1.44 -4.09 3.06
C GLU A 59 -1.17 -5.47 3.68
N HIS A 60 -1.08 -6.52 2.85
CA HIS A 60 -0.95 -7.91 3.30
C HIS A 60 0.47 -8.48 3.24
N ASN A 61 1.49 -7.64 3.06
CA ASN A 61 2.91 -8.03 3.00
C ASN A 61 3.22 -9.11 1.93
N VAL A 62 2.51 -9.07 0.81
CA VAL A 62 2.69 -10.07 -0.28
C VAL A 62 4.06 -9.93 -0.93
N ILE A 63 4.62 -8.72 -0.98
CA ILE A 63 5.97 -8.45 -1.52
C ILE A 63 7.03 -9.30 -0.80
N GLN A 64 6.94 -9.41 0.53
CA GLN A 64 7.87 -10.22 1.30
C GLN A 64 7.74 -11.71 0.94
N ALA A 65 6.52 -12.20 0.74
CA ALA A 65 6.28 -13.58 0.34
C ALA A 65 6.80 -13.87 -1.08
N LEU A 66 6.63 -12.93 -2.00
CA LEU A 66 7.15 -13.02 -3.36
C LEU A 66 8.68 -13.07 -3.39
N SER A 67 9.37 -12.42 -2.44
CA SER A 67 10.84 -12.44 -2.39
C SER A 67 11.43 -13.84 -2.20
N PHE A 68 10.67 -14.80 -1.64
CA PHE A 68 11.10 -16.20 -1.54
C PHE A 68 11.34 -16.85 -2.92
N LEU A 69 10.67 -16.37 -3.96
CA LEU A 69 10.82 -16.91 -5.31
C LEU A 69 12.05 -16.39 -6.06
N LEU A 70 12.81 -15.43 -5.51
CA LEU A 70 14.03 -14.91 -6.16
C LEU A 70 15.06 -16.02 -6.43
N SER A 71 15.08 -17.03 -5.57
CA SER A 71 15.97 -18.20 -5.66
C SER A 71 15.21 -19.49 -5.98
N ASP A 72 13.97 -19.40 -6.48
CA ASP A 72 13.20 -20.60 -6.83
C ASP A 72 13.94 -21.39 -7.92
N PRO A 73 14.02 -22.73 -7.84
CA PRO A 73 14.66 -23.54 -8.89
C PRO A 73 13.96 -23.39 -10.24
N GLN A 74 12.64 -23.16 -10.25
CA GLN A 74 11.85 -23.10 -11.47
C GLN A 74 11.93 -21.72 -12.14
N PRO A 75 12.35 -21.64 -13.42
CA PRO A 75 12.45 -20.38 -14.13
C PRO A 75 11.09 -19.67 -14.26
N ALA A 76 10.01 -20.42 -14.48
CA ALA A 76 8.66 -19.85 -14.59
C ALA A 76 8.23 -19.08 -13.32
N CYS A 77 8.57 -19.59 -12.12
CA CYS A 77 8.32 -18.87 -10.87
C CYS A 77 9.07 -17.52 -10.84
N ARG A 78 10.33 -17.50 -11.28
CA ARG A 78 11.17 -16.29 -11.31
C ARG A 78 10.69 -15.26 -12.34
N GLU A 79 10.26 -15.72 -13.51
CA GLU A 79 9.69 -14.87 -14.56
C GLU A 79 8.36 -14.24 -14.11
N ASN A 80 7.50 -15.03 -13.48
CA ASN A 80 6.26 -14.55 -12.90
C ASN A 80 6.56 -13.53 -11.78
N LEU A 81 7.45 -13.85 -10.85
CA LEU A 81 7.90 -12.92 -9.81
C LEU A 81 8.34 -11.57 -10.40
N TYR A 82 9.23 -11.60 -11.40
CA TYR A 82 9.72 -10.38 -12.04
C TYR A 82 8.58 -9.56 -12.66
N THR A 83 7.63 -10.24 -13.30
CA THR A 83 6.44 -9.61 -13.89
C THR A 83 5.55 -8.97 -12.82
N ALA A 84 5.28 -9.68 -11.71
CA ALA A 84 4.54 -9.13 -10.58
C ALA A 84 5.22 -7.88 -10.01
N PHE A 85 6.54 -7.92 -9.80
CA PHE A 85 7.29 -6.75 -9.33
C PHE A 85 7.29 -5.60 -10.32
N LYS A 86 7.35 -5.86 -11.63
CA LYS A 86 7.20 -4.83 -12.66
C LYS A 86 5.84 -4.14 -12.57
N HIS A 87 4.77 -4.87 -12.27
CA HIS A 87 3.45 -4.29 -12.05
C HIS A 87 3.39 -3.51 -10.73
N LEU A 88 3.97 -4.03 -9.64
CA LEU A 88 4.01 -3.33 -8.34
C LEU A 88 4.82 -2.03 -8.40
N ALA A 89 5.89 -2.01 -9.19
CA ALA A 89 6.69 -0.81 -9.43
C ALA A 89 5.96 0.26 -10.24
N GLN A 90 4.84 -0.08 -10.90
CA GLN A 90 3.91 0.90 -11.46
C GLN A 90 3.07 1.47 -10.31
N VAL A 91 3.73 2.32 -9.52
CA VAL A 91 3.13 3.09 -8.42
C VAL A 91 1.90 3.80 -8.97
N PRO A 92 0.70 3.65 -8.36
CA PRO A 92 -0.40 4.54 -8.68
C PRO A 92 0.03 5.95 -8.28
N ALA A 93 0.07 6.87 -9.26
CA ALA A 93 0.21 8.28 -8.99
C ALA A 93 -0.76 8.63 -7.86
N GLU A 94 -0.17 9.08 -6.75
CA GLU A 94 -0.75 9.37 -5.46
C GLU A 94 -2.26 9.69 -5.51
N LYS A 95 -3.10 8.87 -4.85
CA LYS A 95 -4.24 9.48 -4.14
C LYS A 95 -3.60 10.31 -3.05
N ARG A 96 -3.35 11.60 -3.32
CA ARG A 96 -3.16 12.61 -2.28
C ARG A 96 -4.32 12.43 -1.31
N SER A 97 -4.04 11.79 -0.19
CA SER A 97 -4.92 11.79 0.96
C SER A 97 -5.21 13.26 1.25
N GLY A 98 -6.47 13.64 1.06
CA GLY A 98 -6.96 14.93 1.50
C GLY A 98 -6.68 15.05 3.00
N GLY A 99 -5.66 15.82 3.35
CA GLY A 99 -5.49 16.34 4.69
C GLY A 99 -6.61 17.34 4.95
N ARG A 100 -7.77 16.83 5.38
CA ARG A 100 -8.77 17.65 6.06
C ARG A 100 -8.64 17.35 7.56
N THR A 101 -8.03 18.28 8.28
CA THR A 101 -8.45 18.78 9.62
C THR A 101 -7.39 19.75 10.14
N ARG A 102 -7.68 21.05 10.03
CA ARG A 102 -7.45 22.01 11.11
C ARG A 102 -8.65 22.96 11.12
N ASP A 103 -9.63 22.59 11.94
CA ASP A 103 -10.45 23.57 12.61
C ASP A 103 -9.51 24.41 13.48
N GLU A 104 -9.25 25.65 13.09
CA GLU A 104 -8.87 26.72 14.02
C GLU A 104 -9.62 27.97 13.62
N GLY A 105 -10.85 28.08 14.12
CA GLY A 105 -11.45 29.37 14.35
C GLY A 105 -10.64 30.06 15.44
N THR A 106 -9.94 31.15 15.12
CA THR A 106 -9.54 32.17 16.10
C THR A 106 -9.36 33.51 15.37
N LEU A 107 -10.37 34.36 15.56
CA LEU A 107 -10.30 35.82 15.71
C LEU A 107 -9.55 36.63 14.64
N LEU A 108 -10.33 37.11 13.65
CA LEU A 108 -10.16 38.45 13.11
C LEU A 108 -10.42 39.48 14.22
N GLY A 109 -9.36 40.19 14.63
CA GLY A 109 -9.43 41.37 15.48
C GLY A 109 -8.20 42.26 15.23
N PRO A 110 -8.33 43.56 14.91
CA PRO A 110 -7.23 44.40 14.45
C PRO A 110 -6.65 45.23 15.60
N MET A 111 -5.37 45.08 15.97
CA MET A 111 -4.71 46.08 16.84
C MET A 111 -3.21 46.17 16.57
N TYR A 112 -2.86 46.91 15.52
CA TYR A 112 -1.52 47.46 15.34
C TYR A 112 -1.42 48.75 16.18
N ASN A 113 -1.07 48.67 17.47
CA ASN A 113 -0.37 49.74 18.20
C ASN A 113 -0.14 49.41 19.67
N ALA A 114 1.13 49.29 20.08
CA ALA A 114 1.71 49.94 21.26
C ALA A 114 3.13 49.41 21.50
N ALA A 115 4.14 50.23 21.19
CA ALA A 115 5.51 50.02 21.64
C ALA A 115 5.64 50.35 23.15
N PRO A 116 6.61 49.77 23.88
CA PRO A 116 6.66 49.79 25.34
C PRO A 116 7.45 50.99 25.89
N ARG A 117 7.05 51.53 27.05
CA ARG A 117 7.93 52.37 27.89
C ARG A 117 7.77 52.02 29.37
N LEU A 118 8.93 51.79 30.00
CA LEU A 118 9.16 51.37 31.37
C LEU A 118 8.59 52.34 32.44
N PRO A 119 8.34 51.86 33.67
CA PRO A 119 8.01 52.71 34.82
C PRO A 119 9.27 53.24 35.53
N PRO A 120 9.32 54.50 36.01
CA PRO A 120 10.27 54.89 37.04
C PRO A 120 9.66 54.74 38.44
N GLY A 121 10.52 54.36 39.39
CA GLY A 121 10.17 53.86 40.71
C GLY A 121 9.67 54.87 41.76
N ARG A 122 9.21 54.30 42.88
CA ARG A 122 8.76 54.98 44.11
C ARG A 122 9.90 55.73 44.83
N ARG A 123 9.59 56.93 45.31
CA ARG A 123 9.94 57.49 46.65
C ARG A 123 8.66 58.21 47.11
N VAL A 124 7.94 57.82 48.15
CA VAL A 124 8.18 57.87 49.61
C VAL A 124 8.56 59.27 50.11
N GLN A 125 7.61 59.82 50.88
CA GLN A 125 7.49 61.12 51.56
C GLN A 125 7.07 62.31 50.70
#